data_AF-A0A329SIY2-F1
#
_entry.id   AF-A0A329SIY2-F1
#
_cell.length_a   1.000
_cell.length_b   1.000
_cell.length_c   1.000
_cell.angle_alpha   90.00
_cell.angle_beta   90.00
_cell.angle_gamma   90.00
#
_symmetry.space_group_name_H-M   'P 1'
#
loop_
_entity.id
_entity.type
_entity.pdbx_description
1 polymer ?
#
loop_
_entity_poly.entity_id
_entity_poly.type
_entity_poly.pdbx_seq_one_letter_code
_entity_poly.pdbx_strand_id
1 'polypeptide(L)'
;MPTPEELLAVERISAEDLATALRSDDERPVVVDVRNEDYELLGHIKDAEHLPSDTFKEDADVDALVAKFGKKQDIVFHCGHSNTRGPTCALRFIERAEAAGVKTHVRVLAGGFADFAEKYAGSADLVTPPMQANDETK
;
A
#
# COMPACT_ATOMS: atom_id res chain seq x y z
N MET A 1 3.15 -9.27 -18.90
CA MET A 1 2.42 -8.16 -18.25
C MET A 1 1.01 -8.67 -17.99
N PRO A 2 0.46 -8.46 -16.78
CA PRO A 2 -0.89 -8.90 -16.46
C PRO A 2 -1.92 -8.24 -17.38
N THR A 3 -2.98 -8.98 -17.68
CA THR A 3 -4.12 -8.51 -18.46
C THR A 3 -4.98 -7.53 -17.64
N PRO A 4 -5.76 -6.66 -18.29
CA PRO A 4 -6.69 -5.77 -17.58
C PRO A 4 -7.70 -6.51 -16.71
N GLU A 5 -8.11 -7.73 -17.11
CA GLU A 5 -9.03 -8.57 -16.34
C GLU A 5 -8.37 -9.07 -15.04
N GLU A 6 -7.11 -9.51 -15.10
CA GLU A 6 -6.35 -9.92 -13.91
C GLU A 6 -6.16 -8.75 -12.93
N LEU A 7 -5.94 -7.53 -13.44
CA LEU A 7 -5.83 -6.34 -12.61
C LEU A 7 -7.15 -5.95 -11.93
N LEU A 8 -8.29 -6.27 -12.55
CA LEU A 8 -9.63 -6.04 -11.99
C LEU A 8 -10.06 -7.16 -11.03
N ALA A 9 -9.49 -8.36 -11.15
CA ALA A 9 -9.77 -9.48 -10.27
C ALA A 9 -9.17 -9.32 -8.87
N VAL A 10 -8.20 -8.42 -8.69
CA VAL A 10 -7.64 -8.12 -7.37
C VAL A 10 -8.68 -7.42 -6.50
N GLU A 11 -8.90 -7.95 -5.30
CA GLU A 11 -9.83 -7.36 -4.35
C GLU A 11 -9.44 -5.92 -4.01
N ARG A 12 -10.45 -5.04 -3.90
CA ARG A 12 -10.25 -3.62 -3.62
C ARG A 12 -10.91 -3.22 -2.32
N ILE A 13 -10.24 -2.36 -1.57
CA ILE A 13 -10.76 -1.74 -0.35
C ILE A 13 -10.99 -0.24 -0.59
N SER A 14 -12.09 0.29 -0.05
CA SER A 14 -12.36 1.73 -0.10
C SER A 14 -11.47 2.49 0.89
N ALA A 15 -11.29 3.79 0.68
CA ALA A 15 -10.58 4.63 1.63
C ALA A 15 -11.24 4.63 3.03
N GLU A 16 -12.57 4.54 3.08
CA GLU A 16 -13.36 4.54 4.32
C GLU A 16 -13.22 3.24 5.11
N ASP A 17 -13.24 2.10 4.42
CA ASP A 17 -13.03 0.80 5.05
C ASP A 17 -11.59 0.67 5.54
N LEU A 18 -10.61 1.16 4.75
CA LEU A 18 -9.22 1.18 5.18
C LEU A 18 -9.02 2.06 6.41
N ALA A 19 -9.59 3.26 6.43
CA ALA A 19 -9.53 4.17 7.57
C ALA A 19 -10.15 3.54 8.83
N THR A 20 -11.27 2.83 8.68
CA THR A 20 -11.93 2.11 9.77
C THR A 20 -11.04 0.98 10.30
N ALA A 21 -10.42 0.20 9.40
CA ALA A 21 -9.51 -0.87 9.76
C ALA A 21 -8.24 -0.36 10.47
N LEU A 22 -7.67 0.76 10.02
CA LEU A 22 -6.51 1.39 10.64
C LEU A 22 -6.80 1.92 12.05
N ARG A 23 -8.04 2.34 12.31
CA ARG A 23 -8.51 2.80 13.63
C ARG A 23 -8.91 1.68 14.58
N SER A 24 -9.03 0.45 14.09
CA SER A 24 -9.35 -0.72 14.91
C SER A 24 -8.12 -1.20 15.70
N ASP A 25 -8.33 -1.73 16.90
CA ASP A 25 -7.27 -2.26 17.79
C ASP A 25 -6.98 -3.75 17.56
N ASP A 26 -7.95 -4.51 17.03
CA ASP A 26 -7.85 -5.98 16.97
C ASP A 26 -6.89 -6.47 15.88
N GLU A 27 -6.78 -5.80 14.72
CA GLU A 27 -5.82 -6.18 13.67
C GLU A 27 -5.67 -5.10 12.58
N ARG A 28 -4.54 -4.36 12.62
CA ARG A 28 -4.26 -3.31 11.64
C ARG A 28 -3.72 -3.88 10.32
N PRO A 29 -4.30 -3.50 9.16
CA PRO A 29 -3.78 -3.93 7.87
C PRO A 29 -2.41 -3.30 7.61
N VAL A 30 -1.53 -4.04 6.93
CA VAL A 30 -0.26 -3.49 6.44
C VAL A 30 -0.52 -2.73 5.15
N VAL A 31 -0.28 -1.42 5.16
CA VAL A 31 -0.39 -0.60 3.96
C VAL A 31 0.95 -0.55 3.25
N VAL A 32 0.98 -0.88 1.96
CA VAL A 32 2.17 -0.87 1.13
C VAL A 32 2.02 0.21 0.07
N ASP A 33 2.88 1.21 0.12
CA ASP A 33 2.93 2.31 -0.83
C ASP A 33 3.97 2.02 -1.92
N VAL A 34 3.52 1.85 -3.16
CA VAL A 34 4.41 1.56 -4.30
C VAL A 34 4.74 2.79 -5.17
N ARG A 35 4.50 4.00 -4.66
CA ARG A 35 4.95 5.25 -5.30
C ARG A 35 6.48 5.37 -5.24
N ASN A 36 7.06 6.08 -6.21
CA ASN A 36 8.51 6.29 -6.27
C ASN A 36 8.89 7.56 -5.47
N GLU A 37 8.72 8.75 -6.06
CA GLU A 37 9.22 10.01 -5.47
C GLU A 37 8.16 10.83 -4.71
N ASP A 38 6.88 10.53 -4.91
CA ASP A 38 5.76 11.30 -4.34
C ASP A 38 5.46 10.98 -2.86
N TYR A 39 6.20 10.04 -2.26
CA TYR A 39 5.91 9.48 -0.93
C TYR A 39 6.17 10.48 0.21
N GLU A 40 7.34 11.10 0.23
CA GLU A 40 7.69 12.06 1.29
C GLU A 40 7.16 13.48 1.01
N LEU A 41 7.03 13.84 -0.28
CA LEU A 41 6.62 15.17 -0.73
C LEU A 41 5.13 15.45 -0.54
N LEU A 42 4.28 14.43 -0.65
CA LEU A 42 2.82 14.56 -0.48
C LEU A 42 2.31 13.99 0.84
N GLY A 43 3.18 13.38 1.64
CA GLY A 43 2.81 12.58 2.79
C GLY A 43 2.39 11.16 2.40
N HIS A 44 2.14 10.36 3.43
CA HIS A 44 1.82 8.94 3.29
C HIS A 44 0.82 8.49 4.34
N ILE A 45 0.17 7.36 4.10
CA ILE A 45 -0.71 6.74 5.09
C ILE A 45 0.14 6.37 6.29
N LYS A 46 -0.35 6.67 7.49
CA LYS A 46 0.38 6.39 8.73
C LYS A 46 0.69 4.90 8.85
N ASP A 47 1.92 4.59 9.28
CA ASP A 47 2.45 3.23 9.38
C ASP A 47 2.53 2.46 8.04
N ALA A 48 2.38 3.15 6.89
CA ALA A 48 2.55 2.53 5.59
C ALA A 48 4.03 2.24 5.27
N GLU A 49 4.29 1.07 4.72
CA GLU A 49 5.62 0.64 4.28
C GLU A 49 5.86 1.15 2.85
N HIS A 50 6.90 1.96 2.67
CA HIS A 50 7.29 2.49 1.36
C HIS A 50 8.11 1.45 0.59
N LEU A 51 7.54 0.92 -0.48
CA LEU A 51 8.16 -0.10 -1.33
C LEU A 51 7.94 0.26 -2.80
N PRO A 52 8.84 1.06 -3.41
CA PRO A 52 8.68 1.53 -4.79
C PRO A 52 8.42 0.38 -5.75
N SER A 53 7.61 0.62 -6.77
CA SER A 53 7.26 -0.41 -7.78
C SER A 53 8.47 -1.08 -8.45
N ASP A 54 9.63 -0.41 -8.47
CA ASP A 54 10.89 -0.98 -8.96
C ASP A 54 11.40 -2.16 -8.12
N THR A 55 11.07 -2.22 -6.82
CA THR A 55 11.38 -3.33 -5.92
C THR A 55 10.59 -4.60 -6.27
N PHE A 56 9.49 -4.47 -6.99
CA PHE A 56 8.64 -5.60 -7.40
C PHE A 56 9.06 -6.22 -8.75
N LYS A 57 10.21 -5.80 -9.30
CA LYS A 57 10.75 -6.34 -10.56
C LYS A 57 11.49 -7.64 -10.36
N GLU A 58 12.19 -7.79 -9.24
CA GLU A 58 13.03 -8.95 -8.94
C GLU A 58 12.33 -9.89 -7.95
N ASP A 59 12.30 -11.18 -8.26
CA ASP A 59 11.62 -12.18 -7.43
C ASP A 59 12.20 -12.25 -6.00
N ALA A 60 13.51 -12.07 -5.85
CA ALA A 60 14.19 -12.13 -4.55
C ALA A 60 13.73 -11.03 -3.59
N ASP A 61 13.45 -9.84 -4.11
CA ASP A 61 12.97 -8.71 -3.32
C ASP A 61 11.53 -8.97 -2.87
N VAL A 62 10.67 -9.44 -3.78
CA VAL A 62 9.28 -9.80 -3.44
C VAL A 62 9.23 -10.95 -2.45
N ASP A 63 10.11 -11.94 -2.56
CA ASP A 63 10.22 -13.03 -1.60
C ASP A 63 10.57 -12.55 -0.19
N ALA A 64 11.48 -11.58 -0.08
CA ALA A 64 11.82 -10.96 1.20
C ALA A 64 10.59 -10.24 1.81
N LEU A 65 9.79 -9.59 0.97
CA LEU A 65 8.54 -8.96 1.39
C LEU A 65 7.50 -9.99 1.85
N VAL A 66 7.34 -11.10 1.12
CA VAL A 66 6.46 -12.21 1.50
C VAL A 66 6.91 -12.82 2.83
N ALA A 67 8.22 -12.99 3.04
CA ALA A 67 8.74 -13.50 4.30
C ALA A 67 8.48 -12.53 5.47
N LYS A 68 8.56 -11.20 5.23
CA LYS A 68 8.31 -10.16 6.24
C LYS A 68 6.82 -9.99 6.56
N PHE A 69 5.97 -9.91 5.53
CA PHE A 69 4.57 -9.51 5.65
C PHE A 69 3.57 -10.62 5.41
N GLY A 70 3.94 -11.71 4.73
CA GLY A 70 2.97 -12.74 4.35
C GLY A 70 2.32 -13.49 5.52
N LYS A 71 2.84 -13.37 6.75
CA LYS A 71 2.16 -13.86 7.97
C LYS A 71 1.09 -12.91 8.50
N LYS A 72 0.95 -11.71 7.93
CA LYS A 72 -0.06 -10.73 8.29
C LYS A 72 -1.39 -11.10 7.63
N GLN A 73 -2.47 -10.88 8.38
CA GLN A 73 -3.80 -11.22 7.90
C GLN A 73 -4.19 -10.37 6.69
N ASP A 74 -3.89 -9.07 6.70
CA ASP A 74 -4.31 -8.12 5.69
C ASP A 74 -3.16 -7.24 5.18
N ILE A 75 -2.98 -7.19 3.86
CA ILE A 75 -2.01 -6.36 3.15
C ILE A 75 -2.73 -5.55 2.08
N VAL A 76 -2.56 -4.23 2.10
CA VAL A 76 -3.23 -3.30 1.20
C VAL A 76 -2.20 -2.52 0.38
N PHE A 77 -2.17 -2.76 -0.92
CA PHE A 77 -1.30 -2.06 -1.85
C PHE A 77 -1.96 -0.80 -2.40
N HIS A 78 -1.20 0.27 -2.56
CA HIS A 78 -1.67 1.46 -3.26
C HIS A 78 -0.55 2.14 -4.04
N CYS A 79 -0.92 2.97 -5.01
CA CYS A 79 0.01 3.93 -5.61
C CYS A 79 -0.61 5.34 -5.58
N GLY A 80 -0.34 6.18 -6.58
CA GLY A 80 -0.98 7.50 -6.69
C GLY A 80 -2.48 7.40 -6.99
N HIS A 81 -2.84 6.66 -8.05
CA HIS A 81 -4.24 6.46 -8.49
C HIS A 81 -4.68 4.98 -8.47
N SER A 82 -3.79 4.06 -8.11
CA SER A 82 -4.02 2.60 -8.06
C SER A 82 -4.60 1.96 -9.35
N ASN A 83 -4.27 2.51 -10.52
CA ASN A 83 -4.80 2.03 -11.82
C ASN A 83 -3.91 1.00 -12.55
N THR A 84 -2.61 0.95 -12.23
CA THR A 84 -1.68 0.06 -12.96
C THR A 84 -0.60 -0.48 -12.04
N ARG A 85 0.19 0.40 -11.42
CA ARG A 85 1.30 -0.01 -10.54
C ARG A 85 0.82 -0.77 -9.30
N GLY A 86 -0.17 -0.24 -8.58
CA GLY A 86 -0.76 -0.88 -7.39
C GLY A 86 -1.22 -2.33 -7.64
N PRO A 87 -2.15 -2.57 -8.59
CA PRO A 87 -2.64 -3.92 -8.85
C PRO A 87 -1.57 -4.84 -9.45
N THR A 88 -0.62 -4.32 -10.25
CA THR A 88 0.50 -5.15 -10.75
C THR A 88 1.40 -5.65 -9.61
N CYS A 89 1.74 -4.79 -8.65
CA CYS A 89 2.57 -5.17 -7.51
C CYS A 89 1.82 -6.12 -6.57
N ALA A 90 0.52 -5.89 -6.36
CA ALA A 90 -0.33 -6.78 -5.58
C ALA A 90 -0.39 -8.19 -6.17
N LEU A 91 -0.63 -8.32 -7.50
CA LEU A 91 -0.61 -9.62 -8.18
C LEU A 91 0.73 -10.32 -8.03
N ARG A 92 1.84 -9.61 -8.25
CA ARG A 92 3.18 -10.17 -8.08
C ARG A 92 3.40 -10.68 -6.65
N PHE A 93 2.96 -9.94 -5.66
CA PHE A 93 3.06 -10.37 -4.27
C PHE A 93 2.22 -11.63 -4.00
N ILE A 94 0.99 -11.70 -4.52
CA ILE A 94 0.12 -12.88 -4.40
C ILE A 94 0.80 -14.10 -5.02
N GLU A 95 1.30 -14.00 -6.26
CA GLU A 95 1.97 -15.10 -6.96
C GLU A 95 3.16 -15.64 -6.15
N ARG A 96 3.98 -14.75 -5.59
CA ARG A 96 5.14 -15.16 -4.77
C ARG A 96 4.72 -15.73 -3.42
N ALA A 97 3.68 -15.17 -2.79
CA ALA A 97 3.13 -15.70 -1.54
C ALA A 97 2.58 -17.11 -1.72
N GLU A 98 1.83 -17.35 -2.80
CA GLU A 98 1.33 -18.67 -3.14
C GLU A 98 2.45 -19.66 -3.44
N ALA A 99 3.47 -19.26 -4.20
CA ALA A 99 4.65 -20.08 -4.48
C ALA A 99 5.42 -20.45 -3.21
N ALA A 100 5.45 -19.55 -2.21
CA ALA A 100 6.03 -19.79 -0.90
C ALA A 100 5.11 -20.57 0.06
N GLY A 101 3.87 -20.88 -0.33
CA GLY A 101 2.88 -21.55 0.51
C GLY A 101 2.33 -20.68 1.66
N VAL A 102 2.42 -19.35 1.50
CA VAL A 102 2.01 -18.37 2.50
C VAL A 102 0.60 -17.85 2.17
N LYS A 103 -0.33 -18.03 3.11
CA LYS A 103 -1.69 -17.50 2.97
C LYS A 103 -1.77 -16.10 3.55
N THR A 104 -2.07 -15.13 2.70
CA THR A 104 -2.22 -13.73 3.09
C THR A 104 -3.33 -13.09 2.26
N HIS A 105 -4.04 -12.13 2.85
CA HIS A 105 -5.12 -11.43 2.17
C HIS A 105 -4.59 -10.13 1.57
N VAL A 106 -4.57 -10.06 0.24
CA VAL A 106 -3.99 -8.93 -0.50
C VAL A 106 -5.09 -8.15 -1.19
N ARG A 107 -5.12 -6.84 -0.94
CA ARG A 107 -6.11 -5.92 -1.49
C ARG A 107 -5.44 -4.69 -2.09
N VAL A 108 -6.16 -3.95 -2.93
CA VAL A 108 -5.71 -2.70 -3.52
C VAL A 108 -6.60 -1.54 -3.09
N LEU A 109 -6.01 -0.44 -2.63
CA LEU A 109 -6.76 0.76 -2.29
C LEU A 109 -7.40 1.37 -3.55
N ALA A 110 -8.73 1.44 -3.57
CA ALA A 110 -9.48 2.14 -4.59
C ALA A 110 -9.19 3.66 -4.51
N GLY A 111 -9.03 4.33 -5.66
CA GLY A 111 -8.70 5.76 -5.72
C GLY A 111 -7.24 6.10 -5.39
N GLY A 112 -6.48 5.18 -4.79
CA GLY A 112 -5.07 5.38 -4.44
C GLY A 112 -4.86 6.39 -3.33
N PHE A 113 -3.62 6.90 -3.20
CA PHE A 113 -3.30 7.88 -2.17
C PHE A 113 -4.04 9.21 -2.38
N ALA A 114 -4.33 9.60 -3.62
CA ALA A 114 -4.99 10.87 -3.91
C ALA A 114 -6.39 10.95 -3.26
N ASP A 115 -7.22 9.93 -3.45
CA ASP A 115 -8.57 9.85 -2.85
C ASP A 115 -8.49 9.78 -1.32
N PHE A 116 -7.58 8.96 -0.79
CA PHE A 116 -7.38 8.82 0.65
C PHE A 116 -6.92 10.13 1.30
N ALA A 117 -5.96 10.81 0.69
CA ALA A 117 -5.47 12.10 1.18
C ALA A 117 -6.55 13.18 1.06
N GLU A 118 -7.34 13.21 0.00
CA GLU A 118 -8.44 14.18 -0.12
C GLU A 118 -9.47 14.02 1.01
N LYS A 119 -9.81 12.78 1.38
CA LYS A 119 -10.76 12.48 2.47
C LYS A 119 -10.16 12.65 3.87
N TYR A 120 -8.88 12.32 4.05
CA TYR A 120 -8.25 12.18 5.37
C TYR A 120 -7.02 13.06 5.60
N ALA A 121 -6.70 14.03 4.73
CA ALA A 121 -5.57 14.95 4.92
C ALA A 121 -5.63 15.71 6.26
N GLY A 122 -6.82 15.93 6.82
CA GLY A 122 -7.00 16.55 8.14
C GLY A 122 -6.87 15.59 9.34
N SER A 123 -6.71 14.29 9.09
CA SER A 123 -6.67 13.24 10.12
C SER A 123 -5.24 12.76 10.35
N ALA A 124 -4.52 13.42 11.27
CA ALA A 124 -3.14 13.05 11.64
C ALA A 124 -3.02 11.65 12.30
N ASP A 125 -4.14 11.05 12.68
CA ASP A 125 -4.25 9.66 13.09
C ASP A 125 -4.12 8.66 11.91
N LEU A 126 -4.40 9.09 10.68
CA LEU A 126 -4.43 8.23 9.48
C LEU A 126 -3.42 8.61 8.41
N VAL A 127 -3.06 9.89 8.29
CA VAL A 127 -2.12 10.39 7.28
C VAL A 127 -0.97 11.10 7.98
N THR A 128 0.25 10.71 7.65
CA THR A 128 1.44 11.49 7.98
C THR A 128 1.53 12.63 6.96
N PRO A 129 1.41 13.90 7.39
CA PRO A 129 1.52 15.03 6.48
C PRO A 129 2.92 15.06 5.85
N PRO A 130 3.07 15.65 4.65
CA PRO A 130 4.39 15.87 4.09
C PRO A 130 5.22 16.67 5.09
N MET A 131 6.48 16.26 5.26
CA MET A 131 7.40 16.95 6.14
C MET A 131 7.52 18.40 5.64
N GLN A 132 6.82 19.33 6.30
CA GLN A 132 7.06 20.74 6.05
C GLN A 132 8.49 21.00 6.49
N ALA A 133 9.33 21.44 5.56
CA ALA A 133 10.64 21.99 5.84
C ALA A 133 10.48 23.27 6.66
N ASN A 134 10.13 23.12 7.94
CA ASN A 134 10.22 24.14 8.96
C ASN A 134 11.24 23.65 9.99
N ASP A 135 12.49 23.52 9.54
CA ASP A 135 13.61 23.82 10.40
C ASP A 135 14.41 24.94 9.76
N GLU A 136 14.00 26.18 10.04
CA GLU A 136 14.98 27.17 10.42
C GLU A 136 14.48 27.89 11.67
N THR A 137 15.03 27.38 12.76
CA THR A 137 15.00 27.93 14.11
C THR A 137 15.71 29.28 14.14
N LYS A 138 15.01 30.29 14.69
CA LYS A 138 15.52 31.48 15.40
C LYS A 138 15.80 32.77 14.60
#